data_AF-A0A352L023-F1
#
_entry.id   AF-A0A352L023-F1
#
_cell.length_a   1.000
_cell.length_b   1.000
_cell.length_c   1.000
_cell.angle_alpha   90.00
_cell.angle_beta   90.00
_cell.angle_gamma   90.00
#
_symmetry.space_group_name_H-M   'P 1'
#
loop_
_entity.id
_entity.type
_entity.pdbx_description
1 polymer ?
#
loop_
_entity_poly.entity_id
_entity_poly.type
_entity_poly.pdbx_seq_one_letter_code
_entity_poly.pdbx_strand_id
1 'polypeptide(L)'
;ATVEIPAGQSSVTFALNAVDNLVLDGTATMQVSVSAAGFDPGVVSLTVTDNETAALGLSASSTSVVEDSSDGIVLTVTRSALDVSQPLQVTLDADSGALTVPASATIPAGQTSVDVVLV
;
A
#
# COMPACT_ATOMS: atom_id res chain seq x y z
N ALA A 1 6.76 -27.40 15.76
CA ALA A 1 6.00 -26.99 16.96
C ALA A 1 5.04 -28.11 17.34
N THR A 2 4.68 -28.25 18.61
CA THR A 2 3.72 -29.26 19.10
C THR A 2 2.67 -28.58 19.96
N VAL A 3 1.45 -29.11 19.93
CA VAL A 3 0.31 -28.68 20.75
C VAL A 3 -0.24 -29.93 21.45
N GLU A 4 -0.51 -29.85 22.74
CA GLU A 4 -0.98 -30.98 23.55
C GLU A 4 -2.49 -30.85 23.83
N ILE A 5 -3.24 -31.94 23.59
CA ILE A 5 -4.62 -32.08 24.06
C ILE A 5 -4.57 -32.82 25.40
N PRO A 6 -4.93 -32.19 26.53
CA PRO A 6 -4.83 -32.82 27.85
C PRO A 6 -5.71 -34.08 27.97
N ALA A 7 -5.30 -34.99 28.86
CA ALA A 7 -6.08 -36.19 29.14
C ALA A 7 -7.53 -35.85 29.54
N GLY A 8 -8.49 -36.52 28.90
CA GLY A 8 -9.92 -36.29 29.10
C GLY A 8 -10.50 -35.12 28.29
N GLN A 9 -9.70 -34.40 27.51
CA GLN A 9 -10.18 -33.39 26.58
C GLN A 9 -10.19 -33.88 25.13
N SER A 10 -11.04 -33.30 24.30
CA SER A 10 -11.12 -33.57 22.86
C SER A 10 -10.58 -32.43 21.99
N SER A 11 -10.27 -31.28 22.59
CA SER A 11 -9.77 -30.11 21.89
C SER A 11 -8.87 -29.25 22.77
N VAL A 12 -8.07 -28.42 22.10
CA VAL A 12 -7.28 -27.35 22.70
C VAL A 12 -7.24 -26.21 21.70
N THR A 13 -7.21 -24.97 22.20
CA THR A 13 -7.05 -23.77 21.38
C THR A 13 -5.63 -23.25 21.49
N PHE A 14 -5.12 -22.70 20.40
CA PHE A 14 -3.85 -21.99 20.36
C PHE A 14 -4.00 -20.76 19.46
N ALA A 15 -3.22 -19.73 19.73
CA ALA A 15 -3.25 -18.51 18.94
C ALA A 15 -2.31 -18.60 17.74
N LEU A 16 -2.71 -17.96 16.65
CA LEU A 16 -1.87 -17.68 15.49
C LEU A 16 -1.86 -16.17 15.29
N ASN A 17 -0.69 -15.61 15.01
CA ASN A 17 -0.53 -14.19 14.71
C ASN A 17 -0.20 -14.04 13.22
N ALA A 18 -0.89 -13.13 12.54
CA ALA A 18 -0.46 -12.68 11.22
C ALA A 18 0.80 -11.81 11.36
N VAL A 19 1.68 -11.86 10.37
CA VAL A 19 2.85 -10.98 10.30
C VAL A 19 2.44 -9.76 9.50
N ASP A 20 2.47 -8.59 10.16
CA ASP A 20 2.22 -7.29 9.55
C ASP A 20 3.49 -6.80 8.86
N ASN A 21 3.36 -6.23 7.67
CA ASN A 21 4.46 -5.58 6.95
C ASN A 21 3.99 -4.20 6.43
N LEU A 22 4.77 -3.54 5.56
CA LEU A 22 4.42 -2.22 5.01
C LEU A 22 4.34 -2.25 3.47
N VAL A 23 4.20 -3.44 2.88
CA VAL A 23 4.22 -3.68 1.45
C VAL A 23 2.82 -4.06 1.02
N LEU A 24 2.26 -3.31 0.08
CA LEU A 24 1.01 -3.69 -0.59
C LEU A 24 1.27 -4.88 -1.53
N ASP A 25 1.22 -6.09 -1.00
CA ASP A 25 1.45 -7.35 -1.72
C ASP A 25 0.17 -8.19 -1.90
N GLY A 26 -0.94 -7.75 -1.33
CA GLY A 26 -2.26 -8.32 -1.49
C GLY A 26 -2.55 -9.49 -0.57
N THR A 27 -3.78 -10.00 -0.67
CA THR A 27 -4.25 -11.09 0.19
C THR A 27 -3.53 -12.41 -0.12
N ALA A 28 -2.99 -13.06 0.91
CA ALA A 28 -2.30 -14.33 0.82
C ALA A 28 -3.12 -15.50 1.38
N THR A 29 -3.00 -16.68 0.77
CA THR A 29 -3.60 -17.93 1.28
C THR A 29 -2.51 -18.92 1.68
N MET A 30 -2.68 -19.55 2.83
CA MET A 30 -1.75 -20.54 3.39
C MET A 30 -2.48 -21.76 3.94
N GLN A 31 -1.79 -22.89 4.01
CA GLN A 31 -2.32 -24.11 4.59
C GLN A 31 -1.64 -24.41 5.92
N VAL A 32 -2.45 -24.73 6.93
CA VAL A 32 -1.99 -25.25 8.21
C VAL A 32 -2.36 -26.74 8.27
N SER A 33 -1.34 -27.59 8.42
CA SER A 33 -1.50 -29.04 8.54
C SER A 33 -1.20 -29.52 9.96
N VAL A 34 -1.96 -30.49 10.44
CA VAL A 34 -1.73 -31.19 11.71
C VAL A 34 -1.56 -32.68 11.44
N SER A 35 -0.71 -33.34 12.22
CA SER A 35 -0.51 -34.79 12.16
C SER A 35 -0.15 -35.33 13.53
N ALA A 36 -0.55 -36.57 13.80
CA ALA A 36 -0.21 -37.32 15.00
C ALA A 36 -0.15 -38.82 14.68
N ALA A 37 0.71 -39.58 15.36
CA ALA A 37 0.82 -41.02 15.13
C ALA A 37 -0.50 -41.74 15.43
N GLY A 38 -1.00 -42.53 14.47
CA GLY A 38 -2.28 -43.24 14.59
C GLY A 38 -3.52 -42.39 14.29
N PHE A 39 -3.38 -41.16 13.79
CA PHE A 39 -4.48 -40.28 13.37
C PHE A 39 -4.31 -39.87 11.91
N ASP A 40 -5.44 -39.71 11.21
CA ASP A 40 -5.45 -39.10 9.89
C ASP A 40 -5.06 -37.62 9.99
N PRO A 41 -4.24 -37.09 9.06
CA PRO A 41 -3.84 -35.70 9.09
C PRO A 41 -5.00 -34.77 8.75
N GLY A 42 -5.01 -33.60 9.40
CA GLY A 42 -5.95 -32.52 9.11
C GLY A 42 -5.26 -31.37 8.38
N VAL A 43 -6.00 -30.69 7.49
CA VAL A 43 -5.51 -29.49 6.80
C VAL A 43 -6.60 -28.44 6.80
N VAL A 44 -6.23 -27.18 7.06
CA VAL A 44 -7.10 -26.01 6.93
C VAL A 44 -6.41 -24.93 6.11
N SER A 45 -7.15 -24.31 5.21
CA SER A 45 -6.70 -23.12 4.48
C SER A 45 -7.08 -21.86 5.27
N LEU A 46 -6.10 -20.99 5.48
CA LEU A 46 -6.26 -19.68 6.10
C LEU A 46 -5.93 -18.58 5.10
N THR A 47 -6.60 -17.45 5.24
CA THR A 47 -6.38 -16.26 4.41
C THR A 47 -5.91 -15.12 5.30
N VAL A 48 -4.79 -14.49 4.94
CA VAL A 48 -4.30 -13.25 5.56
C VAL A 48 -4.60 -12.12 4.58
N THR A 49 -5.46 -11.20 5.00
CA THR A 49 -5.81 -10.01 4.21
C THR A 49 -4.79 -8.92 4.43
N ASP A 50 -4.26 -8.39 3.35
CA ASP A 50 -3.39 -7.21 3.33
C ASP A 50 -4.17 -5.96 3.79
N ASN A 51 -3.57 -5.20 4.71
CA ASN A 51 -4.12 -3.98 5.30
C ASN A 51 -3.45 -2.71 4.78
N GLU A 52 -2.52 -2.82 3.85
CA GLU A 52 -1.88 -1.67 3.24
C GLU A 52 -2.80 -1.03 2.19
N THR A 53 -2.69 0.28 2.00
CA THR A 53 -3.47 1.00 0.97
C THR A 53 -2.58 1.98 0.21
N ALA A 54 -2.59 1.87 -1.13
CA ALA A 54 -1.96 2.86 -1.98
C ALA A 54 -2.76 4.16 -1.99
N ALA A 55 -2.10 5.30 -1.77
CA ALA A 55 -2.72 6.61 -1.82
C ALA A 55 -1.83 7.61 -2.56
N LEU A 56 -2.47 8.56 -3.24
CA LEU A 56 -1.84 9.74 -3.81
C LEU A 56 -2.32 10.99 -3.07
N GLY A 57 -1.43 11.95 -2.91
CA GLY A 57 -1.74 13.29 -2.40
C GLY A 57 -1.32 14.37 -3.39
N LEU A 58 -1.98 15.52 -3.31
CA LEU A 58 -1.68 16.69 -4.12
C LEU A 58 -1.79 17.94 -3.26
N SER A 59 -0.76 18.78 -3.27
CA SER A 59 -0.79 20.12 -2.67
C SER A 59 -0.22 21.15 -3.64
N ALA A 60 -0.56 22.42 -3.43
CA ALA A 60 -0.05 23.52 -4.24
C ALA A 60 0.61 24.56 -3.33
N SER A 61 1.67 25.22 -3.81
CA SER A 61 2.34 26.32 -3.09
C SER A 61 1.44 27.55 -2.91
N SER A 62 0.48 27.73 -3.82
CA SER A 62 -0.57 28.75 -3.76
C SER A 62 -1.84 28.21 -4.40
N THR A 63 -2.99 28.72 -3.98
CA THR A 63 -4.31 28.41 -4.57
C THR A 63 -4.80 29.52 -5.50
N SER A 64 -4.01 30.58 -5.68
CA SER A 64 -4.28 31.66 -6.61
C SER A 64 -2.99 32.14 -7.28
N VAL A 65 -3.14 32.60 -8.52
CA VAL A 65 -2.09 33.22 -9.31
C VAL A 65 -2.73 34.35 -10.11
N VAL A 66 -2.00 35.45 -10.29
CA VAL A 66 -2.47 36.57 -11.11
C VAL A 66 -2.16 36.24 -12.57
N GLU A 67 -3.06 36.57 -13.49
CA GLU A 67 -2.79 36.42 -14.92
C GLU A 67 -1.49 37.13 -15.30
N ASP A 68 -0.70 36.51 -16.19
CA ASP A 68 0.60 37.03 -16.66
C ASP A 68 1.66 37.23 -15.55
N SER A 69 1.47 36.63 -14.37
CA SER A 69 2.51 36.65 -13.34
C SER A 69 3.66 35.70 -13.68
N SER A 70 4.88 36.10 -13.34
CA SER A 70 6.05 35.20 -13.36
C SER A 70 6.12 34.26 -12.16
N ASP A 71 5.21 34.41 -11.20
CA ASP A 71 5.16 33.59 -9.99
C ASP A 71 4.45 32.27 -10.32
N GLY A 72 5.25 31.24 -10.57
CA GLY A 72 4.74 29.90 -10.84
C GLY A 72 4.06 29.26 -9.62
N ILE A 73 3.06 28.42 -9.86
CA ILE A 73 2.50 27.53 -8.83
C ILE A 73 3.32 26.24 -8.85
N VAL A 74 3.78 25.79 -7.69
CA VAL A 74 4.39 24.47 -7.55
C VAL A 74 3.34 23.50 -7.04
N LEU A 75 3.01 22.48 -7.83
CA LEU A 75 2.26 21.32 -7.35
C LEU A 75 3.22 20.30 -6.77
N THR A 76 2.96 19.82 -5.57
CA THR A 76 3.65 18.67 -4.98
C THR A 76 2.73 17.47 -5.04
N VAL A 77 3.14 16.46 -5.82
CA VAL A 77 2.45 15.17 -5.90
C VAL A 77 3.13 14.21 -4.95
N THR A 78 2.36 13.52 -4.10
CA THR A 78 2.89 12.55 -3.13
C THR A 78 2.29 11.17 -3.32
N ARG A 79 3.03 10.12 -2.93
CA ARG A 79 2.56 8.73 -2.83
C ARG A 79 2.75 8.18 -1.40
N SER A 80 1.99 7.15 -1.04
CA SER A 80 2.26 6.38 0.18
C SER A 80 3.64 5.69 0.15
N ALA A 81 4.27 5.52 1.31
CA ALA A 81 5.65 5.05 1.45
C ALA A 81 5.80 3.52 1.53
N LEU A 82 4.88 2.77 0.89
CA LEU A 82 4.79 1.31 1.02
C LEU A 82 5.90 0.61 0.23
N ASP A 83 5.85 0.72 -1.10
CA ASP A 83 6.93 0.30 -2.00
C ASP A 83 7.38 1.48 -2.85
N VAL A 84 8.62 1.93 -2.59
CA VAL A 84 9.25 3.01 -3.34
C VAL A 84 10.34 2.53 -4.30
N SER A 85 10.53 1.21 -4.45
CA SER A 85 11.62 0.64 -5.24
C SER A 85 11.56 0.98 -6.73
N GLN A 86 10.36 1.24 -7.24
CA GLN A 86 10.11 1.63 -8.64
C GLN A 86 9.60 3.07 -8.76
N PRO A 87 9.85 3.74 -9.90
CA PRO A 87 9.24 5.03 -10.18
C PRO A 87 7.72 4.87 -10.37
N LEU A 88 6.96 5.89 -10.00
CA LEU A 88 5.52 5.96 -10.19
C LEU A 88 5.18 7.10 -11.15
N GLN A 89 4.66 6.76 -12.33
CA GLN A 89 4.08 7.74 -13.24
C GLN A 89 2.65 8.07 -12.79
N VAL A 90 2.36 9.36 -12.63
CA VAL A 90 1.07 9.90 -12.22
C VAL A 90 0.54 10.76 -13.36
N THR A 91 -0.69 10.49 -13.79
CA THR A 91 -1.40 11.34 -14.74
C THR A 91 -1.94 12.57 -14.00
N LEU A 92 -1.75 13.75 -14.60
CA LEU A 92 -2.32 14.99 -14.09
C LEU A 92 -3.28 15.55 -15.13
N ASP A 93 -4.38 16.11 -14.66
CA ASP A 93 -5.43 16.69 -15.49
C ASP A 93 -5.93 17.98 -14.84
N ALA A 94 -6.36 18.92 -15.66
CA ALA A 94 -6.98 20.17 -15.22
C ALA A 94 -8.34 20.30 -15.90
N ASP A 95 -9.35 20.71 -15.12
CA ASP A 95 -10.72 20.88 -15.59
C ASP A 95 -10.90 22.08 -16.53
N SER A 96 -9.91 22.97 -16.59
CA SER A 96 -9.89 24.16 -17.42
C SER A 96 -8.49 24.42 -17.99
N GLY A 97 -8.44 25.08 -19.14
CA GLY A 97 -7.19 25.55 -19.74
C GLY A 97 -6.68 26.87 -19.17
N ALA A 98 -7.24 27.35 -18.06
CA ALA A 98 -6.81 28.59 -17.41
C ALA A 98 -5.40 28.46 -16.79
N LEU A 99 -4.96 27.23 -16.55
CA LEU A 99 -3.63 26.88 -16.08
C LEU A 99 -3.13 25.68 -16.89
N THR A 100 -1.90 25.75 -17.40
CA THR A 100 -1.32 24.63 -18.15
C THR A 100 -0.69 23.65 -17.16
N VAL A 101 -1.22 22.42 -17.10
CA VAL A 101 -0.66 21.34 -16.28
C VAL A 101 -0.03 20.29 -17.21
N PRO A 102 1.20 19.82 -16.94
CA PRO A 102 1.78 18.71 -17.69
C PRO A 102 0.91 17.46 -17.58
N ALA A 103 0.72 16.71 -18.67
CA ALA A 103 -0.17 15.54 -18.66
C ALA A 103 0.27 14.42 -17.69
N SER A 104 1.53 14.40 -17.27
CA SER A 104 2.01 13.47 -16.25
C SER A 104 3.20 14.02 -15.49
N ALA A 105 3.40 13.48 -14.29
CA ALA A 105 4.61 13.63 -13.49
C ALA A 105 5.11 12.25 -13.05
N THR A 106 6.41 12.13 -12.80
CA THR A 106 6.99 10.87 -12.31
C THR A 106 7.59 11.11 -10.93
N ILE A 107 7.09 10.36 -9.93
CA ILE A 107 7.77 10.23 -8.65
C ILE A 107 8.90 9.21 -8.84
N PRO A 108 10.18 9.59 -8.74
CA PRO A 108 11.29 8.67 -8.99
C PRO A 108 11.33 7.49 -8.01
N ALA A 109 12.05 6.42 -8.39
CA ALA A 109 12.39 5.35 -7.47
C ALA A 109 13.12 5.93 -6.23
N GLY A 110 12.81 5.39 -5.06
CA GLY A 110 13.28 5.83 -3.76
C GLY A 110 12.55 7.07 -3.20
N GLN A 111 11.77 7.79 -4.01
CA GLN A 111 11.12 9.03 -3.59
C GLN A 111 9.63 8.82 -3.27
N THR A 112 9.09 9.65 -2.39
CA THR A 112 7.65 9.70 -2.06
C THR A 112 6.95 10.90 -2.67
N SER A 113 7.68 11.82 -3.30
CA SER A 113 7.09 13.01 -3.94
C SER A 113 7.86 13.47 -5.18
N VAL A 114 7.19 14.32 -5.96
CA VAL A 114 7.79 15.13 -7.03
C VAL A 114 7.10 16.49 -7.06
N ASP A 115 7.88 17.53 -7.32
CA ASP A 115 7.38 18.87 -7.57
C ASP A 115 7.21 19.10 -9.07
N VAL A 116 6.08 19.70 -9.42
CA VAL A 116 5.70 20.07 -10.78
C VAL A 116 5.50 21.58 -10.78
N VAL A 117 6.39 22.29 -11.46
CA VAL A 117 6.31 23.73 -11.59
C VAL A 117 5.35 24.06 -12.74
N LEU A 118 4.29 24.77 -12.41
CA LEU A 118 3.35 25.35 -13.37
C LEU A 118 3.83 26.77 -13.68
N VAL A 119 3.96 27.07 -14.96
CA VAL A 119 4.32 28.40 -15.49
C VAL A 119 3.21 28.93 -16.38
#